data_AF-A0A9L0JC18-F1
#
_entry.id   AF-A0A9L0JC18-F1
#
_cell.length_a   1.000
_cell.length_b   1.000
_cell.length_c   1.000
_cell.angle_alpha   90.00
_cell.angle_beta   90.00
_cell.angle_gamma   90.00
#
_symmetry.space_group_name_H-M   'P 1'
#
loop_
_entity.id
_entity.type
_entity.pdbx_description
1 polymer ?
#
loop_
_entity_poly.entity_id
_entity_poly.type
_entity_poly.pdbx_seq_one_letter_code
_entity_poly.pdbx_strand_id
1 'polypeptide(L)'
;MASSKKVTLSVLSREQSEGVGARVRRSIGRPELKNLDPFLLFDEFKGGRPGGFPDHPHRGFETKTQTNRKVERRYQNAPALPPSGDDHCSRFGVCLSRHLHAYPNMTAYNFI
;
A
#
# COMPACT_ATOMS: atom_id res chain seq x y z
N MET A 1 -11.68 -28.16 16.87
CA MET A 1 -12.57 -27.27 16.09
C MET A 1 -12.12 -25.83 16.31
N ALA A 2 -11.83 -25.08 15.26
CA ALA A 2 -11.48 -23.67 15.41
C ALA A 2 -12.75 -22.86 15.74
N SER A 3 -12.69 -22.06 16.80
CA SER A 3 -13.77 -21.13 17.14
C SER A 3 -13.98 -20.13 16.01
N SER A 4 -15.24 -19.85 15.66
CA SER A 4 -15.57 -18.87 14.62
C SER A 4 -15.15 -17.46 15.06
N LYS A 5 -14.35 -16.77 14.24
CA LYS A 5 -13.93 -15.40 14.53
C LYS A 5 -15.11 -14.44 14.36
N LYS A 6 -15.30 -13.55 15.33
CA LYS A 6 -16.31 -12.48 15.26
C LYS A 6 -15.65 -11.17 14.82
N VAL A 7 -16.39 -10.35 14.07
CA VAL A 7 -15.96 -8.99 13.72
C VAL A 7 -16.08 -8.12 14.98
N THR A 8 -14.95 -7.59 15.44
CA THR A 8 -14.90 -6.71 16.62
C THR A 8 -14.93 -5.24 16.24
N LEU A 9 -14.49 -4.90 15.03
CA LEU A 9 -14.42 -3.55 14.52
C LEU A 9 -14.62 -3.55 13.00
N SER A 10 -15.43 -2.59 12.52
CA SER A 10 -15.59 -2.30 11.10
C SER A 10 -15.29 -0.82 10.88
N VAL A 11 -14.37 -0.54 9.96
CA VAL A 11 -13.92 0.83 9.65
C VAL A 11 -14.15 1.12 8.18
N LEU A 12 -14.91 2.17 7.88
CA LEU A 12 -15.07 2.66 6.52
C LEU A 12 -13.79 3.37 6.07
N SER A 13 -13.21 2.97 4.94
CA SER A 13 -12.04 3.64 4.37
C SER A 13 -12.35 5.07 3.93
N ARG A 14 -11.40 5.99 4.14
CA ARG A 14 -11.54 7.41 3.77
C ARG A 14 -10.55 7.76 2.70
N GLU A 15 -11.01 8.60 1.79
CA GLU A 15 -10.21 9.04 0.68
C GLU A 15 -9.27 10.17 1.09
N GLN A 16 -8.03 10.11 0.66
CA GLN A 16 -7.01 11.12 0.87
C GLN A 16 -6.08 11.21 -0.34
N SER A 17 -5.47 12.38 -0.50
CA SER A 17 -4.45 12.62 -1.52
C SER A 17 -3.12 12.07 -1.04
N GLU A 18 -2.39 11.40 -1.94
CA GLU A 18 -1.03 10.87 -1.71
C GLU A 18 -0.19 11.08 -2.97
N GLY A 19 1.13 11.05 -2.82
CA GLY A 19 2.06 11.23 -3.93
C GLY A 19 1.75 12.49 -4.77
N VAL A 20 1.76 12.34 -6.09
CA VAL A 20 1.45 13.41 -7.05
C VAL A 20 0.15 13.09 -7.78
N GLY A 21 -0.93 13.78 -7.41
CA GLY A 21 -2.22 13.64 -8.10
C GLY A 21 -2.89 12.26 -7.96
N ALA A 22 -2.45 11.43 -7.00
CA ALA A 22 -3.08 10.17 -6.67
C ALA A 22 -4.07 10.34 -5.52
N ARG A 23 -5.12 9.50 -5.52
CA ARG A 23 -6.02 9.35 -4.37
C ARG A 23 -6.04 7.90 -3.92
N VAL A 24 -6.02 7.72 -2.61
CA VAL A 24 -6.10 6.43 -1.95
C VAL A 24 -7.26 6.43 -0.98
N ARG A 25 -7.83 5.25 -0.73
CA ARG A 25 -8.79 5.02 0.35
C ARG A 25 -8.08 4.23 1.45
N ARG A 26 -7.70 4.91 2.52
CA ARG A 26 -6.97 4.33 3.64
C ARG A 26 -7.91 3.72 4.68
N SER A 27 -7.55 2.54 5.17
CA SER A 27 -8.22 1.87 6.30
C SER A 27 -7.27 1.73 7.50
N ILE A 28 -6.29 0.81 7.45
CA ILE A 28 -5.23 0.68 8.45
C ILE A 28 -4.29 1.88 8.37
N GLY A 29 -3.87 2.38 9.52
CA GLY A 29 -3.04 3.56 9.69
C GLY A 29 -3.86 4.77 10.14
N ARG A 30 -5.13 4.89 9.78
CA ARG A 30 -5.95 6.06 10.18
C ARG A 30 -6.18 6.17 11.69
N PRO A 31 -6.55 7.35 12.23
CA PRO A 31 -6.83 7.54 13.66
C PRO A 31 -7.71 6.46 14.31
N GLU A 32 -8.69 5.94 13.57
CA GLU A 32 -9.62 4.91 14.03
C GLU A 32 -9.00 3.50 14.08
N LEU A 33 -7.90 3.26 13.37
CA LEU A 33 -7.19 1.97 13.29
C LEU A 33 -5.68 2.17 13.04
N LYS A 34 -5.02 2.90 13.96
CA LYS A 34 -3.59 3.25 13.84
C LYS A 34 -2.66 2.05 13.99
N ASN A 35 -3.00 1.14 14.91
CA ASN A 35 -2.12 0.06 15.34
C ASN A 35 -2.82 -1.28 15.09
N LEU A 36 -2.40 -2.00 14.06
CA LEU A 36 -2.83 -3.37 13.80
C LEU A 36 -1.61 -4.24 13.46
N ASP A 37 -0.68 -4.38 14.41
CA ASP A 37 0.54 -5.18 14.30
C ASP A 37 0.25 -6.58 13.70
N PRO A 38 0.97 -7.02 12.64
CA PRO A 38 2.13 -6.40 11.99
C PRO A 38 1.83 -5.38 10.90
N PHE A 39 0.56 -5.08 10.64
CA PHE A 39 0.15 -4.19 9.56
C PHE A 39 0.20 -2.73 9.97
N LEU A 40 0.81 -1.93 9.10
CA LEU A 40 1.04 -0.51 9.28
C LEU A 40 0.06 0.35 8.49
N LEU A 41 -0.25 -0.08 7.27
CA LEU A 41 -0.97 0.75 6.31
C LEU A 41 -1.67 -0.14 5.28
N PHE A 42 -2.93 0.18 4.97
CA PHE A 42 -3.68 -0.53 3.93
C PHE A 42 -4.49 0.46 3.08
N ASP A 43 -4.05 0.63 1.84
CA ASP A 43 -4.57 1.60 0.88
C ASP A 43 -5.10 0.92 -0.38
N GLU A 44 -6.37 1.21 -0.72
CA GLU A 44 -6.88 0.99 -2.07
C GLU A 44 -6.64 2.25 -2.90
N PHE A 45 -5.98 2.14 -4.05
CA PHE A 45 -5.67 3.29 -4.88
C PHE A 45 -6.25 3.15 -6.29
N LYS A 46 -6.62 4.31 -6.86
CA LYS A 46 -7.11 4.44 -8.24
C LYS A 46 -6.44 5.65 -8.86
N GLY A 47 -5.47 5.40 -9.75
CA GLY A 47 -4.62 6.44 -10.35
C GLY A 47 -4.85 6.61 -11.85
N GLY A 48 -4.84 7.87 -12.32
CA GLY A 48 -4.79 8.24 -13.73
C GLY A 48 -3.46 8.91 -14.07
N ARG A 49 -3.02 8.87 -15.33
CA ARG A 49 -1.86 9.67 -15.76
C ARG A 49 -2.27 11.16 -15.77
N PRO A 50 -1.38 12.11 -15.45
CA PRO A 50 0.07 11.94 -15.18
C PRO A 50 0.44 11.66 -13.71
N GLY A 51 -0.54 11.44 -12.82
CA GLY A 51 -0.29 11.24 -11.39
C GLY A 51 0.19 9.84 -11.00
N GLY A 52 0.72 9.73 -9.78
CA GLY A 52 1.26 8.49 -9.22
C GLY A 52 2.08 8.71 -7.95
N PHE A 53 2.89 7.71 -7.62
CA PHE A 53 3.80 7.71 -6.49
C PHE A 53 5.22 7.80 -7.05
N PRO A 54 5.84 8.99 -7.11
CA PRO A 54 7.23 9.12 -7.56
C PRO A 54 8.17 8.42 -6.57
N ASP A 55 9.43 8.24 -6.95
CA ASP A 55 10.44 7.60 -6.11
C ASP A 55 10.47 8.21 -4.70
N HIS A 56 10.28 7.35 -3.69
CA HIS A 56 10.31 7.73 -2.29
C HIS A 56 10.96 6.63 -1.46
N PRO A 57 11.62 6.96 -0.34
CA PRO A 57 12.35 5.98 0.45
C PRO A 57 11.40 5.10 1.28
N HIS A 58 11.78 3.84 1.50
CA HIS A 58 11.18 2.95 2.50
C HIS A 58 12.26 2.34 3.40
N ARG A 59 11.97 2.19 4.70
CA ARG A 59 12.89 1.55 5.66
C ARG A 59 12.13 0.82 6.76
N GLY A 60 12.55 -0.41 7.06
CA GLY A 60 12.09 -1.15 8.24
C GLY A 60 10.72 -1.85 8.11
N PHE A 61 10.11 -1.80 6.93
CA PHE A 61 8.87 -2.51 6.61
C PHE A 61 8.94 -3.07 5.19
N GLU A 62 8.01 -3.95 4.86
CA GLU A 62 7.76 -4.39 3.50
C GLU A 62 6.42 -3.84 3.00
N THR A 63 6.37 -3.48 1.72
CA THR A 63 5.13 -3.16 1.01
C THR A 63 4.80 -4.31 0.06
N LYS A 64 3.53 -4.73 0.05
CA LYS A 64 3.00 -5.66 -0.96
C LYS A 64 1.89 -4.98 -1.74
N THR A 65 2.07 -4.96 -3.06
CA THR A 65 1.10 -4.39 -4.00
C THR A 65 0.38 -5.50 -4.75
N GLN A 66 -0.96 -5.51 -4.65
CA GLN A 66 -1.82 -6.41 -5.43
C GLN A 66 -2.62 -5.59 -6.44
N THR A 67 -2.55 -5.98 -7.72
CA THR A 67 -3.30 -5.30 -8.78
C THR A 67 -4.71 -5.89 -8.90
N ASN A 68 -5.71 -5.02 -9.07
CA ASN A 68 -7.12 -5.43 -9.20
C ASN A 68 -7.55 -5.70 -10.66
N ARG A 69 -6.64 -5.53 -11.63
CA ARG A 69 -6.88 -5.79 -13.06
C ARG A 69 -5.76 -6.68 -13.60
N LYS A 70 -6.09 -7.57 -14.55
CA LYS A 70 -5.10 -8.13 -15.49
C LYS A 70 -4.37 -6.94 -16.11
N VAL A 71 -3.13 -6.71 -15.70
CA VAL A 71 -2.25 -5.76 -16.37
C VAL A 71 -2.05 -6.34 -17.76
N GLU A 72 -2.82 -5.85 -18.73
CA GLU A 72 -2.57 -6.15 -20.13
C GLU A 72 -1.18 -5.58 -20.41
N ARG A 73 -0.19 -6.47 -20.50
CA ARG A 73 1.21 -6.12 -20.69
C ARG A 73 1.36 -5.38 -22.01
N ARG A 74 1.24 -4.06 -22.00
CA ARG A 74 2.02 -3.18 -22.89
C ARG A 74 3.45 -3.02 -22.33
N TYR A 75 4.06 -4.14 -21.93
CA TYR A 75 5.44 -4.26 -21.44
C TYR A 75 6.25 -5.21 -22.35
N GLN A 76 5.88 -5.37 -23.63
CA GLN A 76 6.66 -6.21 -24.53
C GLN A 76 7.96 -5.55 -25.01
N ASN A 77 8.13 -4.23 -24.84
CA ASN A 77 9.32 -3.48 -25.30
C ASN A 77 9.90 -2.50 -24.26
N ALA A 78 9.59 -2.63 -22.97
CA ALA A 78 10.23 -1.79 -21.95
C ALA A 78 11.57 -2.44 -21.54
N PRO A 79 12.69 -1.70 -21.50
CA PRO A 79 13.96 -2.25 -21.04
C PRO A 79 13.81 -2.79 -19.62
N ALA A 80 14.48 -3.91 -19.33
CA ALA A 80 14.47 -4.54 -18.03
C ALA A 80 14.78 -3.51 -16.94
N LEU A 81 13.80 -3.23 -16.09
CA LEU A 81 13.95 -2.28 -14.99
C LEU A 81 14.90 -2.87 -13.93
N PRO A 82 15.72 -2.03 -13.30
CA PRO A 82 16.72 -2.48 -12.34
C PRO A 82 16.06 -3.16 -11.11
N PRO A 83 16.72 -4.15 -10.51
CA PRO A 83 16.23 -4.82 -9.31
C PRO A 83 16.55 -3.95 -8.09
N SER A 84 15.82 -2.86 -7.90
CA SER A 84 15.98 -2.03 -6.70
C SER A 84 14.66 -1.39 -6.31
N GLY A 85 14.02 -1.91 -5.26
CA GLY A 85 13.16 -1.12 -4.37
C GLY A 85 11.91 -0.41 -4.93
N ASP A 86 11.56 -0.58 -6.21
CA ASP A 86 10.49 0.18 -6.84
C ASP A 86 9.11 -0.39 -6.46
N ASP A 87 8.46 0.24 -5.50
CA ASP A 87 7.02 0.13 -5.22
C ASP A 87 6.25 0.63 -6.45
N HIS A 88 6.13 -0.24 -7.46
CA HIS A 88 5.24 -0.06 -8.61
C HIS A 88 3.79 -0.13 -8.13
N CYS A 89 3.33 0.97 -7.54
CA CYS A 89 1.93 1.23 -7.29
C CYS A 89 1.26 1.24 -8.67
N SER A 90 0.61 0.14 -9.00
CA SER A 90 -0.01 -0.07 -10.30
C SER A 90 -1.09 0.99 -10.55
N ARG A 91 -1.76 0.99 -11.71
CA ARG A 91 -2.79 2.00 -11.97
C ARG A 91 -4.03 1.84 -11.07
N PHE A 92 -4.31 0.61 -10.68
CA PHE A 92 -5.41 0.23 -9.80
C PHE A 92 -4.98 -0.97 -8.96
N GLY A 93 -5.18 -0.89 -7.65
CA GLY A 93 -4.75 -1.96 -6.76
C GLY A 93 -4.85 -1.62 -5.30
N VAL A 94 -4.17 -2.43 -4.51
CA VAL A 94 -4.14 -2.36 -3.06
C VAL A 94 -2.69 -2.47 -2.59
N CYS A 95 -2.27 -1.59 -1.69
CA CYS A 95 -0.96 -1.61 -1.04
C CYS A 95 -1.14 -1.94 0.44
N LEU A 96 -0.40 -2.94 0.92
CA LEU A 96 -0.34 -3.32 2.33
C LEU A 96 1.10 -3.23 2.81
N SER A 97 1.36 -2.39 3.80
CA SER A 97 2.67 -2.31 4.47
C SER A 97 2.63 -3.04 5.80
N ARG A 98 3.68 -3.80 6.12
CA ARG A 98 3.84 -4.47 7.42
C ARG A 98 5.26 -4.35 7.95
N HIS A 99 5.42 -4.34 9.27
CA HIS A 99 6.75 -4.37 9.90
C HIS A 99 7.56 -5.59 9.44
N LEU A 100 8.85 -5.36 9.23
CA LEU A 100 9.82 -6.45 9.25
C LEU A 100 10.18 -6.73 10.70
N HIS A 101 10.34 -8.02 11.05
CA HIS A 101 10.65 -8.47 12.42
C HIS A 101 11.84 -7.75 13.08
N ALA A 102 12.69 -7.08 12.30
CA ALA A 102 13.85 -6.33 12.77
C ALA A 102 13.53 -4.93 13.34
N TYR A 103 12.34 -4.34 13.16
CA TYR A 103 12.05 -2.95 13.55
C TYR A 103 10.60 -2.71 14.05
N PRO A 104 10.23 -3.18 15.25
CA PRO A 104 8.83 -3.19 15.74
C PRO A 104 8.22 -1.80 16.04
N ASN A 105 9.01 -0.73 16.06
CA ASN A 105 8.56 0.61 16.50
C ASN A 105 8.53 1.67 15.37
N MET A 106 8.67 1.30 14.09
CA MET A 106 8.62 2.26 12.98
C MET A 106 7.17 2.54 12.53
N THR A 107 6.87 3.79 12.18
CA THR A 107 5.57 4.19 11.62
C THR A 107 5.68 4.38 10.10
N ALA A 108 4.80 3.75 9.31
CA ALA A 108 4.79 3.89 7.84
C ALA A 108 4.28 5.26 7.32
N TYR A 109 3.93 6.17 8.22
CA TYR A 109 3.16 7.38 7.90
C TYR A 109 3.86 8.42 7.03
N ASN A 110 5.19 8.34 6.89
CA ASN A 110 6.01 9.37 6.22
C ASN A 110 6.73 8.85 4.97
N PHE A 111 6.26 7.74 4.39
CA PHE A 111 7.01 7.01 3.36
C PHE A 111 6.14 6.66 2.15
N ILE A 112 5.15 7.48 1.78
CA ILE A 112 4.39 7.38 0.53
C ILE A 112 4.19 8.80 -0.02
#